data_AF-L8HL77-F1
#
_entry.id   AF-L8HL77-F1
#
_cell.length_a   1.000
_cell.length_b   1.000
_cell.length_c   1.000
_cell.angle_alpha   90.00
_cell.angle_beta   90.00
_cell.angle_gamma   90.00
#
_symmetry.space_group_name_H-M   'P 1'
#
loop_
_entity.id
_entity.type
_entity.pdbx_description
1 polymer ?
#
loop_
_entity_poly.entity_id
_entity_poly.type
_entity_poly.pdbx_seq_one_letter_code
_entity_poly.pdbx_strand_id
1 'polypeptide(L)'
;MAATVPFRDCQAWKDARLPLSTTSNEACRLFDATLTQYVKWTNDQGLGGIEGCLSKLKAADPTFAMGHAIANGLVLIGTGSSVRLDKELDAAVKTMVEISKTQPLTHREQLHVSAVETFAKGNFPKACELWEQILQDHPTDMLALKFSHDAYFYLGYQEQMRDSVARVYPFWTPDISLSSYVKGIYSFGLMETNLYDQAEKLAKE
;
A
#
# COMPACT_ATOMS: atom_id res chain seq x y z
N MET A 1 22.46 -4.96 16.92
CA MET A 1 21.55 -3.99 16.28
C MET A 1 21.46 -4.37 14.81
N ALA A 2 20.30 -4.82 14.34
CA ALA A 2 20.12 -5.04 12.90
C ALA A 2 20.35 -3.69 12.20
N ALA A 3 21.23 -3.66 11.19
CA ALA A 3 21.41 -2.47 10.38
C ALA A 3 20.02 -2.07 9.81
N THR A 4 19.58 -0.86 10.09
CA THR A 4 18.37 -0.32 9.46
C THR A 4 18.64 -0.23 7.98
N VAL A 5 18.04 -1.13 7.20
CA VAL A 5 18.09 -1.06 5.74
C VAL A 5 17.56 0.32 5.33
N PRO A 6 18.32 1.11 4.56
CA PRO A 6 17.87 2.44 4.16
C PRO A 6 16.60 2.32 3.31
N PHE A 7 15.68 3.29 3.46
CA PHE A 7 14.49 3.37 2.62
C PHE A 7 14.87 3.43 1.14
N ARG A 8 14.05 2.79 0.30
CA ARG A 8 14.27 2.63 -1.14
C ARG A 8 14.21 3.98 -1.85
N ASP A 9 15.25 4.28 -2.62
CA ASP A 9 15.28 5.40 -3.56
C ASP A 9 14.81 4.97 -4.96
N CYS A 10 14.89 5.86 -5.96
CA CYS A 10 14.40 5.57 -7.30
C CYS A 10 15.04 4.32 -7.90
N GLN A 11 16.34 4.09 -7.67
CA GLN A 11 17.04 2.93 -8.22
C GLN A 11 16.63 1.66 -7.48
N ALA A 12 16.56 1.70 -6.14
CA ALA A 12 16.14 0.55 -5.35
C ALA A 12 14.70 0.10 -5.67
N TRP A 13 13.77 1.03 -5.95
CA TRP A 13 12.42 0.70 -6.41
C TRP A 13 12.42 0.04 -7.80
N LYS A 14 13.29 0.48 -8.72
CA LYS A 14 13.47 -0.15 -10.04
C LYS A 14 14.07 -1.56 -9.91
N ASP A 15 15.07 -1.73 -9.07
CA ASP A 15 15.73 -3.02 -8.83
C ASP A 15 14.75 -4.04 -8.21
N ALA A 16 13.84 -3.55 -7.36
CA ALA A 16 12.71 -4.33 -6.83
C ALA A 16 11.60 -4.59 -7.87
N ARG A 17 11.79 -4.24 -9.15
CA ARG A 17 10.81 -4.35 -10.25
C ARG A 17 9.50 -3.61 -10.00
N LEU A 18 9.56 -2.56 -9.19
CA LEU A 18 8.43 -1.70 -8.84
C LEU A 18 8.78 -0.24 -9.16
N PRO A 19 9.13 0.11 -10.41
CA PRO A 19 9.53 1.47 -10.77
C PRO A 19 8.43 2.49 -10.42
N LEU A 20 8.84 3.66 -9.94
CA LEU A 20 7.97 4.81 -9.66
C LEU A 20 8.23 5.91 -10.70
N SER A 21 7.21 6.68 -11.06
CA SER A 21 7.29 7.74 -12.07
C SER A 21 8.11 8.96 -11.62
N THR A 22 8.26 9.15 -10.30
CA THR A 22 9.07 10.24 -9.75
C THR A 22 10.57 10.05 -10.00
N THR A 23 11.26 11.16 -10.24
CA THR A 23 12.73 11.23 -10.31
C THR A 23 13.35 11.68 -8.98
N SER A 24 12.52 12.01 -7.98
CA SER A 24 12.98 12.46 -6.67
C SER A 24 13.30 11.26 -5.78
N ASN A 25 14.61 11.06 -5.52
CA ASN A 25 15.06 10.06 -4.56
C ASN A 25 14.49 10.31 -3.15
N GLU A 26 14.28 11.57 -2.78
CA GLU A 26 13.66 11.93 -1.50
C GLU A 26 12.20 11.48 -1.45
N ALA A 27 11.41 11.72 -2.50
CA ALA A 27 10.01 11.28 -2.58
C ALA A 27 9.90 9.75 -2.50
N CYS A 28 10.77 9.01 -3.21
CA CYS A 28 10.82 7.54 -3.12
C CYS A 28 11.09 7.04 -1.69
N ARG A 29 12.05 7.66 -0.98
CA ARG A 29 12.39 7.27 0.39
C ARG A 29 11.27 7.57 1.37
N LEU A 30 10.62 8.74 1.23
CA LEU A 30 9.49 9.12 2.08
C LEU A 30 8.25 8.26 1.81
N PHE A 31 8.04 7.83 0.56
CA PHE A 31 6.99 6.89 0.19
C PHE A 31 7.24 5.54 0.85
N ASP A 32 8.46 5.02 0.74
CA ASP A 32 8.85 3.76 1.36
C ASP A 32 8.80 3.82 2.89
N ALA A 33 9.16 4.95 3.48
CA ALA A 33 9.03 5.21 4.92
C ALA A 33 7.57 5.22 5.38
N THR A 34 6.69 5.87 4.62
CA THR A 34 5.24 5.90 4.88
C THR A 34 4.65 4.49 4.80
N LEU A 35 4.95 3.77 3.72
CA LEU A 35 4.50 2.40 3.50
C LEU A 35 4.99 1.44 4.59
N THR A 36 6.27 1.57 4.98
CA THR A 36 6.86 0.79 6.07
C THR A 36 6.14 1.05 7.38
N GLN A 37 5.90 2.31 7.75
CA GLN A 37 5.18 2.65 8.97
C GLN A 37 3.75 2.10 8.98
N TYR A 38 3.04 2.20 7.85
CA TYR A 38 1.70 1.66 7.68
C TYR A 38 1.67 0.13 7.85
N VAL A 39 2.57 -0.60 7.20
CA VAL A 39 2.62 -2.07 7.27
C VAL A 39 3.00 -2.54 8.68
N LYS A 40 3.92 -1.82 9.34
CA LYS A 40 4.38 -2.16 10.68
C LYS A 40 3.42 -1.72 11.79
N TRP A 41 2.38 -0.95 11.47
CA TRP A 41 1.52 -0.26 12.44
C TRP A 41 2.31 0.57 13.46
N THR A 42 3.30 1.32 12.96
CA THR A 42 4.17 2.18 13.78
C THR A 42 4.08 3.63 13.38
N ASN A 43 4.29 4.56 14.32
CA ASN A 43 4.35 5.99 14.05
C ASN A 43 5.70 6.56 14.53
N ASP A 44 6.72 6.45 13.68
CA ASP A 44 8.12 6.76 14.01
C ASP A 44 8.33 8.27 14.19
N GLN A 45 8.55 8.68 15.45
CA GLN A 45 8.75 10.09 15.80
C GLN A 45 10.00 10.69 15.16
N GLY A 46 11.04 9.90 14.88
CA GLY A 46 12.26 10.38 14.22
C GLY A 46 12.01 10.82 12.77
N LEU A 47 10.97 10.27 12.13
CA LEU A 47 10.55 10.64 10.78
C LEU A 47 9.47 11.74 10.76
N GLY A 48 8.89 12.03 11.93
CA GLY A 48 7.69 12.87 12.07
C GLY A 48 6.38 12.09 11.91
N GLY A 49 6.43 10.76 12.06
CA GLY A 49 5.29 9.88 11.87
C GLY A 49 4.86 9.76 10.40
N ILE A 50 3.69 9.14 10.20
CA ILE A 50 3.06 9.01 8.87
C ILE A 50 2.73 10.40 8.31
N GLU A 51 2.11 11.27 9.10
CA GLU A 51 1.71 12.62 8.66
C GLU A 51 2.93 13.48 8.26
N GLY A 52 4.00 13.45 9.06
CA GLY A 52 5.23 14.15 8.75
C GLY A 52 5.91 13.62 7.49
N CYS A 53 5.88 12.31 7.26
CA CYS A 53 6.40 11.71 6.01
C CYS A 53 5.57 12.15 4.80
N LEU A 54 4.24 12.12 4.90
CA LEU A 54 3.34 12.55 3.81
C LEU A 54 3.51 14.04 3.48
N SER A 55 3.65 14.89 4.49
CA SER A 55 3.90 16.33 4.31
C SER A 55 5.22 16.58 3.58
N LYS A 56 6.31 15.95 4.02
CA LYS A 56 7.63 16.04 3.36
C LYS A 56 7.59 15.45 1.96
N LEU A 57 6.86 14.35 1.76
CA LEU A 57 6.75 13.69 0.46
C LEU A 57 6.07 14.60 -0.57
N LYS A 58 4.99 15.27 -0.17
CA LYS A 58 4.30 16.26 -1.01
C LYS A 58 5.19 17.46 -1.33
N ALA A 59 6.04 17.88 -0.39
CA ALA A 59 7.00 18.96 -0.63
C ALA A 59 8.13 18.54 -1.59
N ALA A 60 8.60 17.29 -1.48
CA ALA A 60 9.68 16.75 -2.30
C ALA A 60 9.28 16.50 -3.76
N ASP A 61 8.04 16.06 -4.01
CA ASP A 61 7.46 15.96 -5.35
C ASP A 61 5.93 16.14 -5.30
N PRO A 62 5.43 17.37 -5.53
CA PRO A 62 3.99 17.67 -5.50
C PRO A 62 3.17 16.93 -6.56
N THR A 63 3.83 16.45 -7.62
CA THR A 63 3.21 15.76 -8.76
C THR A 63 3.36 14.25 -8.69
N PHE A 64 3.91 13.70 -7.60
CA PHE A 64 4.11 12.26 -7.48
C PHE A 64 2.79 11.51 -7.25
N ALA A 65 2.27 10.86 -8.29
CA ALA A 65 0.95 10.23 -8.27
C ALA A 65 0.79 9.17 -7.17
N MET A 66 1.78 8.30 -6.97
CA MET A 66 1.74 7.30 -5.89
C MET A 66 1.80 7.92 -4.50
N GLY A 67 2.44 9.07 -4.37
CA GLY A 67 2.42 9.89 -3.16
C GLY A 67 1.03 10.33 -2.76
N HIS A 68 0.24 10.80 -3.74
CA HIS A 68 -1.17 11.12 -3.53
C HIS A 68 -2.02 9.86 -3.30
N ALA A 69 -1.72 8.76 -4.00
CA ALA A 69 -2.45 7.49 -3.85
C ALA A 69 -2.33 6.93 -2.42
N ILE A 70 -1.12 6.89 -1.85
CA ILE A 70 -0.95 6.42 -0.46
C ILE A 70 -1.58 7.39 0.54
N ALA A 71 -1.45 8.70 0.35
CA ALA A 71 -2.03 9.70 1.26
C ALA A 71 -3.57 9.59 1.31
N ASN A 72 -4.21 9.60 0.14
CA ASN A 72 -5.66 9.50 0.04
C ASN A 72 -6.18 8.13 0.47
N GLY A 73 -5.48 7.05 0.08
CA GLY A 73 -5.85 5.69 0.47
C GLY A 73 -5.81 5.47 1.98
N LEU A 74 -4.78 6.01 2.67
CA LEU A 74 -4.69 5.93 4.13
C LEU A 74 -5.83 6.66 4.84
N VAL A 75 -6.28 7.82 4.34
CA VAL A 75 -7.45 8.51 4.89
C VAL A 75 -8.70 7.66 4.66
N LEU A 76 -8.94 7.23 3.43
CA LEU A 76 -10.13 6.45 3.06
C LEU A 76 -10.26 5.14 3.84
N ILE A 77 -9.17 4.41 4.00
CA ILE A 77 -9.14 3.12 4.71
C ILE A 77 -9.10 3.35 6.23
N GLY A 78 -8.34 4.34 6.71
CA GLY A 78 -8.00 4.47 8.13
C GLY A 78 -8.97 5.29 8.99
N THR A 79 -9.72 6.24 8.42
CA THR A 79 -10.50 7.20 9.23
C THR A 79 -12.01 7.06 9.11
N GLY A 80 -12.51 6.24 8.18
CA GLY A 80 -13.93 6.20 7.82
C GLY A 80 -14.45 7.48 7.16
N SER A 81 -13.54 8.40 6.76
CA SER A 81 -13.89 9.60 6.02
C SER A 81 -14.45 9.24 4.64
N SER A 82 -15.37 10.07 4.14
CA SER A 82 -15.99 9.87 2.83
C SER A 82 -15.95 11.18 2.04
N VAL A 83 -15.61 11.09 0.75
CA VAL A 83 -15.63 12.23 -0.18
C VAL A 83 -17.00 12.91 -0.27
N ARG A 84 -18.08 12.24 0.14
CA ARG A 84 -19.42 12.84 0.19
C ARG A 84 -19.57 13.87 1.32
N LEU A 85 -18.85 13.67 2.42
CA LEU A 85 -18.97 14.49 3.64
C LEU A 85 -17.73 15.37 3.87
N ASP A 86 -16.58 14.95 3.34
CA ASP A 86 -15.30 15.63 3.46
C ASP A 86 -14.90 16.23 2.11
N LYS A 87 -15.03 17.56 2.01
CA LYS A 87 -14.70 18.33 0.78
C LYS A 87 -13.20 18.38 0.52
N GLU A 88 -12.38 18.32 1.55
CA GLU A 88 -10.91 18.34 1.40
C GLU A 88 -10.44 17.01 0.81
N LEU A 89 -10.98 15.90 1.32
CA LEU A 89 -10.72 14.57 0.76
C LEU A 89 -11.22 14.43 -0.69
N ASP A 90 -12.43 14.93 -0.99
CA ASP A 90 -12.95 14.95 -2.36
C ASP A 90 -12.02 15.72 -3.32
N ALA A 91 -11.55 16.91 -2.91
CA ALA A 91 -10.59 17.69 -3.68
C ALA A 91 -9.24 16.97 -3.83
N ALA A 92 -8.75 16.31 -2.79
CA ALA A 92 -7.48 15.57 -2.81
C ALA A 92 -7.53 14.35 -3.75
N VAL A 93 -8.65 13.61 -3.78
CA VAL A 93 -8.86 12.50 -4.71
C VAL A 93 -8.96 13.00 -6.16
N LYS A 94 -9.67 14.11 -6.41
CA LYS A 94 -9.72 14.72 -7.75
C LYS A 94 -8.34 15.17 -8.22
N THR A 95 -7.58 15.81 -7.34
CA THR A 95 -6.19 16.26 -7.63
C THR A 95 -5.31 15.08 -8.02
N MET A 96 -5.38 13.95 -7.28
CA MET A 96 -4.66 12.72 -7.63
C MET A 96 -4.99 12.22 -9.04
N VAL A 97 -6.27 12.23 -9.41
CA VAL A 97 -6.75 11.79 -10.74
C VAL A 97 -6.36 12.76 -11.84
N GLU A 98 -6.24 14.06 -11.55
CA GLU A 98 -5.76 15.06 -12.51
C GLU A 98 -4.26 14.91 -12.75
N ILE A 99 -3.47 14.77 -11.69
CA ILE A 99 -2.02 14.54 -11.76
C ILE A 99 -1.68 13.26 -12.53
N SER A 100 -2.48 12.20 -12.38
CA SER A 100 -2.23 10.95 -13.12
C SER A 100 -2.37 11.10 -14.65
N LYS A 101 -3.06 12.15 -15.11
CA LYS A 101 -3.27 12.46 -16.53
C LYS A 101 -2.22 13.42 -17.10
N THR A 102 -1.47 14.12 -16.25
CA THR A 102 -0.51 15.16 -16.68
C THR A 102 0.88 14.59 -16.95
N GLN A 103 1.15 13.34 -16.59
CA GLN A 103 2.45 12.71 -16.70
C GLN A 103 2.34 11.24 -17.10
N PRO A 104 3.37 10.66 -17.75
CA PRO A 104 3.40 9.23 -18.01
C PRO A 104 3.53 8.46 -16.70
N LEU A 105 2.57 7.57 -16.45
CA LEU A 105 2.59 6.62 -15.35
C LEU A 105 2.80 5.20 -15.86
N THR A 106 3.43 4.37 -15.05
CA THR A 106 3.44 2.92 -15.30
C THR A 106 2.03 2.34 -15.16
N HIS A 107 1.76 1.19 -15.77
CA HIS A 107 0.46 0.52 -15.64
C HIS A 107 0.09 0.27 -14.17
N ARG A 108 1.07 -0.16 -13.35
CA ARG A 108 0.91 -0.35 -11.90
C ARG A 108 0.43 0.90 -11.17
N GLU A 109 1.04 2.04 -11.46
CA GLU A 109 0.67 3.31 -10.83
C GLU A 109 -0.72 3.79 -11.26
N GLN A 110 -1.09 3.58 -12.53
CA GLN A 110 -2.43 3.87 -13.02
C GLN A 110 -3.48 3.04 -12.27
N LEU A 111 -3.23 1.74 -12.08
CA LEU A 111 -4.13 0.85 -11.34
C LEU A 111 -4.29 1.29 -9.88
N HIS A 112 -3.23 1.73 -9.20
CA HIS A 112 -3.32 2.27 -7.84
C HIS A 112 -4.19 3.52 -7.76
N VAL A 113 -4.00 4.47 -8.69
CA VAL A 113 -4.84 5.68 -8.77
C VAL A 113 -6.30 5.29 -9.01
N SER A 114 -6.57 4.40 -9.96
CA SER A 114 -7.93 3.93 -10.25
C SER A 114 -8.55 3.19 -9.08
N ALA A 115 -7.79 2.37 -8.34
CA ALA A 115 -8.28 1.63 -7.19
C ALA A 115 -8.68 2.59 -6.06
N VAL A 116 -7.84 3.56 -5.73
CA VAL A 116 -8.11 4.57 -4.69
C VAL A 116 -9.31 5.45 -5.08
N GLU A 117 -9.41 5.90 -6.34
CA GLU A 117 -10.57 6.65 -6.82
C GLU A 117 -11.87 5.82 -6.74
N THR A 118 -11.80 4.54 -7.12
CA THR A 118 -12.95 3.62 -7.09
C THR A 118 -13.39 3.35 -5.65
N PHE A 119 -12.44 3.18 -4.74
CA PHE A 119 -12.69 3.03 -3.31
C PHE A 119 -13.35 4.30 -2.75
N ALA A 120 -12.84 5.48 -3.10
CA ALA A 120 -13.41 6.76 -2.68
C ALA A 120 -14.88 6.95 -3.10
N LYS A 121 -15.26 6.40 -4.26
CA LYS A 121 -16.64 6.40 -4.76
C LYS A 121 -17.55 5.33 -4.11
N GLY A 122 -17.02 4.55 -3.16
CA GLY A 122 -17.75 3.54 -2.40
C GLY A 122 -17.85 2.17 -3.08
N ASN A 123 -17.18 1.95 -4.21
CA ASN A 123 -17.17 0.65 -4.86
C ASN A 123 -15.97 -0.19 -4.39
N PHE A 124 -16.01 -0.62 -3.14
CA PHE A 124 -14.91 -1.36 -2.51
C PHE A 124 -14.56 -2.68 -3.23
N PRO A 125 -15.52 -3.52 -3.65
CA PRO A 125 -15.18 -4.76 -4.37
C PRO A 125 -14.40 -4.49 -5.66
N LYS A 126 -14.78 -3.46 -6.42
CA LYS A 126 -14.05 -3.10 -7.65
C LYS A 126 -12.66 -2.53 -7.36
N ALA A 127 -12.49 -1.79 -6.27
CA ALA A 127 -11.18 -1.35 -5.83
C ALA A 127 -10.27 -2.54 -5.49
N CYS A 128 -10.79 -3.56 -4.79
CA CYS A 128 -10.06 -4.80 -4.54
C CYS A 128 -9.63 -5.48 -5.84
N GLU A 129 -10.51 -5.63 -6.83
CA GLU A 129 -10.15 -6.22 -8.12
C GLU A 129 -8.97 -5.50 -8.81
N LEU A 130 -8.90 -4.17 -8.70
CA LEU A 130 -7.81 -3.37 -9.27
C LEU A 130 -6.49 -3.58 -8.52
N TRP A 131 -6.51 -3.69 -7.19
CA TRP A 131 -5.33 -4.06 -6.41
C TRP A 131 -4.92 -5.52 -6.66
N GLU A 132 -5.87 -6.44 -6.82
CA GLU A 132 -5.56 -7.83 -7.18
C GLU A 132 -4.94 -7.94 -8.58
N GLN A 133 -5.36 -7.10 -9.54
CA GLN A 133 -4.71 -7.02 -10.85
C GLN A 133 -3.24 -6.59 -10.72
N ILE A 134 -2.94 -5.62 -9.83
CA ILE A 134 -1.54 -5.27 -9.52
C ILE A 134 -0.80 -6.48 -8.97
N LEU A 135 -1.38 -7.24 -8.04
CA LEU A 135 -0.73 -8.39 -7.40
C LEU A 135 -0.50 -9.57 -8.35
N GLN A 136 -1.26 -9.68 -9.44
CA GLN A 136 -1.01 -10.68 -10.49
C GLN A 136 0.30 -10.39 -11.25
N ASP A 137 0.55 -9.12 -11.59
CA ASP A 137 1.73 -8.70 -12.34
C ASP A 137 2.94 -8.40 -11.43
N HIS A 138 2.65 -7.94 -10.21
CA HIS A 138 3.61 -7.44 -9.22
C HIS A 138 3.30 -8.03 -7.83
N PRO A 139 3.56 -9.33 -7.59
CA PRO A 139 3.20 -10.01 -6.34
C PRO A 139 3.87 -9.43 -5.09
N THR A 140 4.92 -8.63 -5.28
CA THR A 140 5.68 -7.96 -4.21
C THR A 140 5.28 -6.49 -4.01
N ASP A 141 4.18 -6.01 -4.60
CA ASP A 141 3.64 -4.68 -4.34
C ASP A 141 2.91 -4.67 -2.97
N MET A 142 3.65 -4.26 -1.94
CA MET A 142 3.16 -4.21 -0.56
C MET A 142 1.96 -3.27 -0.38
N LEU A 143 1.90 -2.15 -1.12
CA LEU A 143 0.79 -1.21 -0.97
C LEU A 143 -0.50 -1.84 -1.49
N ALA A 144 -0.44 -2.50 -2.65
CA ALA A 144 -1.60 -3.18 -3.22
C ALA A 144 -2.08 -4.30 -2.30
N LEU A 145 -1.15 -5.11 -1.77
CA LEU A 145 -1.44 -6.19 -0.84
C LEU A 145 -2.11 -5.67 0.44
N LYS A 146 -1.59 -4.59 1.01
CA LYS A 146 -2.10 -4.06 2.27
C LYS A 146 -3.45 -3.38 2.11
N PHE A 147 -3.64 -2.61 1.02
CA PHE A 147 -4.93 -2.00 0.72
C PHE A 147 -6.01 -3.02 0.35
N SER A 148 -5.69 -4.05 -0.46
CA SER A 148 -6.65 -5.12 -0.75
C SER A 148 -7.02 -5.90 0.50
N HIS A 149 -6.03 -6.25 1.34
CA HIS A 149 -6.25 -6.94 2.61
C HIS A 149 -7.18 -6.15 3.55
N ASP A 150 -6.88 -4.87 3.80
CA ASP A 150 -7.70 -4.03 4.69
C ASP A 150 -9.11 -3.82 4.11
N ALA A 151 -9.24 -3.67 2.79
CA ALA A 151 -10.54 -3.54 2.13
C ALA A 151 -11.38 -4.83 2.22
N TYR A 152 -10.77 -6.01 2.03
CA TYR A 152 -11.45 -7.30 2.22
C TYR A 152 -11.88 -7.51 3.67
N PHE A 153 -11.06 -7.08 4.63
CA PHE A 153 -11.41 -7.12 6.04
C PHE A 153 -12.69 -6.30 6.31
N TYR A 154 -12.78 -5.06 5.79
CA TYR A 154 -13.99 -4.23 5.95
C TYR A 154 -15.21 -4.78 5.24
N LEU A 155 -15.04 -5.48 4.12
CA LEU A 155 -16.13 -6.14 3.40
C LEU A 155 -16.58 -7.45 4.05
N GLY A 156 -15.84 -7.98 5.03
CA GLY A 156 -16.08 -9.32 5.59
C GLY A 156 -15.83 -10.43 4.58
N TYR A 157 -14.87 -10.25 3.68
CA TYR A 157 -14.49 -11.22 2.64
C TYR A 157 -13.26 -12.01 3.10
N GLN A 158 -13.40 -12.81 4.16
CA GLN A 158 -12.25 -13.45 4.82
C GLN A 158 -11.51 -14.45 3.92
N GLU A 159 -12.23 -15.20 3.09
CA GLU A 159 -11.62 -16.15 2.15
C GLU A 159 -10.77 -15.43 1.10
N GLN A 160 -11.29 -14.34 0.52
CA GLN A 160 -10.58 -13.52 -0.45
C GLN A 160 -9.35 -12.84 0.19
N MET A 161 -9.49 -12.34 1.41
CA MET A 161 -8.39 -11.77 2.20
C MET A 161 -7.26 -12.79 2.37
N ARG A 162 -7.56 -14.01 2.83
CA ARG A 162 -6.57 -15.09 2.96
C ARG A 162 -5.96 -15.47 1.62
N ASP A 163 -6.80 -15.72 0.62
CA ASP A 163 -6.38 -16.29 -0.66
C ASP A 163 -5.55 -15.30 -1.48
N SER A 164 -5.82 -13.99 -1.36
CA SER A 164 -4.98 -12.93 -1.94
C SER A 164 -3.55 -13.03 -1.44
N VAL A 165 -3.37 -13.10 -0.12
CA VAL A 165 -2.04 -13.20 0.50
C VAL A 165 -1.39 -14.55 0.16
N ALA A 166 -2.16 -15.64 0.20
CA ALA A 166 -1.66 -16.98 -0.14
C ALA A 166 -1.10 -17.07 -1.57
N ARG A 167 -1.74 -16.39 -2.54
CA ARG A 167 -1.27 -16.36 -3.94
C ARG A 167 0.08 -15.69 -4.10
N VAL A 168 0.33 -14.61 -3.37
CA VAL A 168 1.57 -13.84 -3.50
C VAL A 168 2.66 -14.30 -2.54
N TYR A 169 2.31 -14.97 -1.44
CA TYR A 169 3.24 -15.39 -0.39
C TYR A 169 4.52 -16.07 -0.89
N PRO A 170 4.49 -17.00 -1.89
CA PRO A 170 5.71 -17.63 -2.40
C PRO A 170 6.73 -16.66 -3.03
N PHE A 171 6.32 -15.46 -3.41
CA PHE A 171 7.19 -14.43 -4.00
C PHE A 171 7.88 -13.56 -2.92
N TRP A 172 7.45 -13.64 -1.66
CA TRP A 172 7.99 -12.85 -0.55
C TRP A 172 9.14 -13.58 0.14
N THR A 173 10.32 -13.56 -0.48
CA THR A 173 11.54 -14.15 0.08
C THR A 173 12.08 -13.35 1.26
N PRO A 174 12.88 -13.96 2.17
CA PRO A 174 13.36 -13.29 3.39
C PRO A 174 14.20 -12.02 3.16
N ASP A 175 14.84 -11.89 2.00
CA ASP A 175 15.63 -10.72 1.58
C ASP A 175 14.76 -9.53 1.16
N ILE A 176 13.48 -9.76 0.84
CA ILE A 176 12.55 -8.68 0.50
C ILE A 176 12.11 -7.97 1.78
N SER A 177 12.27 -6.65 1.80
CA SER A 177 11.79 -5.79 2.89
C SER A 177 10.33 -6.08 3.21
N LEU A 178 10.01 -6.21 4.51
CA LEU A 178 8.68 -6.49 5.04
C LEU A 178 8.14 -7.92 4.77
N SER A 179 8.93 -8.84 4.24
CA SER A 179 8.52 -10.25 4.04
C SER A 179 8.00 -10.92 5.32
N SER A 180 8.62 -10.65 6.47
CA SER A 180 8.14 -11.14 7.78
C SER A 180 6.76 -10.60 8.16
N TYR A 181 6.41 -9.38 7.72
CA TYR A 181 5.07 -8.83 7.94
C TYR A 181 4.04 -9.51 7.04
N VAL A 182 4.42 -9.88 5.80
CA VAL A 182 3.53 -10.67 4.93
C VAL A 182 3.22 -12.05 5.52
N LYS A 183 4.18 -12.69 6.20
CA LYS A 183 3.90 -13.91 6.99
C LYS A 183 2.82 -13.66 8.03
N GLY A 184 2.92 -12.56 8.79
CA GLY A 184 1.93 -12.17 9.79
C GLY A 184 0.55 -11.93 9.19
N ILE A 185 0.49 -11.22 8.06
CA ILE A 185 -0.76 -10.98 7.30
C ILE A 185 -1.38 -12.31 6.84
N TYR A 186 -0.56 -13.24 6.33
CA TYR A 186 -1.07 -14.54 5.90
C TYR A 186 -1.55 -15.40 7.07
N SER A 187 -0.79 -15.43 8.16
CA SER A 187 -1.17 -16.10 9.41
C SER A 187 -2.50 -15.58 9.94
N PHE A 188 -2.74 -14.26 9.85
CA PHE A 188 -4.02 -13.66 10.22
C PHE A 188 -5.16 -14.16 9.34
N GLY A 189 -4.99 -14.19 8.01
CA GLY A 189 -5.99 -14.76 7.10
C GLY A 189 -6.30 -16.25 7.33
N LEU A 190 -5.28 -17.05 7.71
CA LEU A 190 -5.47 -18.45 8.11
C LEU A 190 -6.34 -18.54 9.39
N MET A 191 -6.05 -17.71 10.39
CA MET A 191 -6.82 -17.66 11.64
C MET A 191 -8.28 -17.24 11.41
N GLU A 192 -8.52 -16.18 10.63
CA GLU A 192 -9.86 -15.68 10.31
C GLU A 192 -10.71 -16.66 9.48
N THR A 193 -10.09 -17.72 8.95
CA THR A 193 -10.76 -18.81 8.21
C THR A 193 -10.66 -20.16 8.93
N ASN A 194 -10.40 -20.15 10.24
CA ASN A 194 -10.37 -21.31 11.13
C ASN A 194 -9.27 -22.33 10.86
N LEU A 195 -8.20 -21.96 10.16
CA LEU A 195 -7.02 -22.79 9.91
C LEU A 195 -5.94 -22.56 11.00
N TYR A 196 -6.33 -22.74 12.27
CA TYR A 196 -5.52 -22.31 13.42
C TYR A 196 -4.15 -22.97 13.52
N ASP A 197 -4.05 -24.28 13.28
CA ASP A 197 -2.77 -25.00 13.34
C ASP A 197 -1.77 -24.48 12.30
N GLN A 198 -2.27 -24.12 11.11
CA GLN A 198 -1.43 -23.56 10.05
C GLN A 198 -1.02 -22.13 10.37
N ALA A 199 -1.94 -21.33 10.93
CA ALA A 199 -1.65 -19.98 11.40
C ALA A 199 -0.56 -19.99 12.48
N GLU A 200 -0.71 -20.81 13.51
CA GLU A 200 0.27 -20.91 14.60
C GLU A 200 1.65 -21.35 14.10
N LYS A 201 1.68 -22.35 13.21
CA LYS A 201 2.94 -22.80 12.62
C LYS A 201 3.63 -21.66 11.87
N LEU A 202 2.90 -20.95 11.01
CA LEU A 202 3.45 -19.86 10.20
C LEU A 202 3.93 -18.67 11.06
N ALA A 203 3.19 -18.35 12.14
CA ALA A 203 3.55 -17.26 13.05
C ALA A 203 4.84 -17.54 13.86
N LYS A 204 5.27 -18.80 13.97
CA LYS A 204 6.47 -19.20 14.72
C LYS A 204 7.76 -19.23 13.88
N GLU A 205 7.66 -19.07 12.55
CA GLU A 205 8.80 -19.10 11.61
C GLU A 205 9.47 -17.74 11.39
#